data_AF-A0A350M478-F1
#
_entry.id   AF-A0A350M478-F1
#
_cell.length_a   1.000
_cell.length_b   1.000
_cell.length_c   1.000
_cell.angle_alpha   90.00
_cell.angle_beta   90.00
_cell.angle_gamma   90.00
#
_symmetry.space_group_name_H-M   'P 1'
#
loop_
_entity.id
_entity.type
_entity.pdbx_description
1 polymer ?
#
loop_
_entity_poly.entity_id
_entity_poly.type
_entity_poly.pdbx_seq_one_letter_code
_entity_poly.pdbx_strand_id
1 'polypeptide(L)'
;MNIEKKLLVSFMIMIMFTGSVFSQKSEEDVIRDIIVKFTRNIEALKSDGAAVAPALFSFASNNFKLEIKKINTMNVVQSESYDFKTVKAVISQMRASDLVLDRTLGPLDDVFVRDRTAYARYYNDYEIVESDRMINKGRQFVELIFRKYENDWKIEWMIAQDIDDLEYKGMCLCEIYENEGLKNIMTETIVPNGAGVYYAEDKFTILTDQEPRLVRTGFREYEWHQNGSVNLRNPDGTKGRVIGTAPSRQELILNLLKKEIYPDRCFNVVRKLK
;
A
#
# COMPACT_ATOMS: atom_id res chain seq x y z
N MET A 1 -53.74 57.59 15.72
CA MET A 1 -52.43 56.89 15.70
C MET A 1 -52.16 56.48 14.25
N ASN A 2 -51.26 57.20 13.57
CA ASN A 2 -51.12 57.19 12.10
C ASN A 2 -50.82 55.80 11.54
N ILE A 3 -51.45 55.50 10.40
CA ILE A 3 -51.27 54.28 9.60
C ILE A 3 -49.79 54.02 9.29
N GLU A 4 -49.00 55.09 9.12
CA GLU A 4 -47.56 55.05 8.92
C GLU A 4 -46.80 54.40 10.09
N LYS A 5 -47.23 54.63 11.35
CA LYS A 5 -46.60 53.99 12.52
C LYS A 5 -46.95 52.51 12.65
N LYS A 6 -48.10 52.06 12.12
CA LYS A 6 -48.48 50.64 12.10
C LYS A 6 -47.70 49.85 11.04
N LEU A 7 -47.48 50.46 9.86
CA LEU A 7 -46.69 49.86 8.78
C LEU A 7 -45.21 49.70 9.15
N LEU A 8 -44.63 50.68 9.84
CA LEU A 8 -43.23 50.65 10.26
C LEU A 8 -42.97 49.59 11.34
N VAL A 9 -43.91 49.39 12.27
CA VAL A 9 -43.83 48.32 13.29
C VAL A 9 -44.01 46.92 12.67
N SER A 10 -44.91 46.76 11.70
CA SER A 10 -45.06 45.48 10.97
C SER A 10 -43.84 45.14 10.10
N PHE A 11 -43.18 46.15 9.50
CA PHE A 11 -41.95 45.93 8.72
C PHE A 11 -40.76 45.58 9.63
N MET A 12 -40.69 46.16 10.83
CA MET A 12 -39.63 45.88 11.79
C MET A 12 -39.74 44.49 12.43
N ILE A 13 -40.96 43.96 12.61
CA ILE A 13 -41.20 42.58 13.08
C ILE A 13 -40.83 41.54 12.00
N MET A 14 -41.02 41.88 10.71
CA MET A 14 -40.67 40.98 9.60
C MET A 14 -39.16 40.84 9.39
N ILE A 15 -38.37 41.87 9.72
CA ILE A 15 -36.90 41.82 9.65
C ILE A 15 -36.30 41.02 10.82
N MET A 16 -36.96 40.96 11.99
CA MET A 16 -36.45 40.17 13.14
C MET A 16 -36.65 38.65 13.00
N PHE A 17 -37.43 38.16 12.04
CA PHE A 17 -37.53 36.73 11.70
C PHE A 17 -36.56 36.27 10.61
N THR A 18 -35.70 37.17 10.09
CA THR A 18 -34.55 36.77 9.25
C THR A 18 -33.31 36.43 10.09
N GLY A 19 -33.41 36.59 11.42
CA GLY A 19 -32.41 36.15 12.37
C GLY A 19 -32.28 34.64 12.34
N SER A 20 -31.16 34.17 11.79
CA SER A 20 -30.64 32.81 11.95
C SER A 20 -31.51 31.70 11.34
N VAL A 21 -31.58 31.69 10.01
CA VAL A 21 -31.39 30.40 9.31
C VAL A 21 -29.97 29.97 9.66
N PHE A 22 -29.79 29.34 10.83
CA PHE A 22 -28.61 28.53 11.08
C PHE A 22 -28.52 27.60 9.88
N SER A 23 -27.46 27.78 9.08
CA SER A 23 -27.04 26.81 8.09
C SER A 23 -26.82 25.49 8.83
N GLN A 24 -27.89 24.71 9.04
CA GLN A 24 -27.77 23.31 9.41
C GLN A 24 -26.89 22.72 8.32
N LYS A 25 -25.68 22.30 8.71
CA LYS A 25 -24.80 21.56 7.80
C LYS A 25 -25.64 20.46 7.17
N SER A 26 -25.54 20.31 5.86
CA SER A 26 -26.19 19.19 5.21
C SER A 26 -25.67 17.89 5.83
N GLU A 27 -26.48 16.84 5.84
CA GLU A 27 -26.03 15.54 6.32
C GLU A 27 -24.78 15.07 5.53
N GLU A 28 -24.67 15.43 4.25
CA GLU A 28 -23.48 15.21 3.43
C GLU A 28 -22.24 15.93 3.99
N ASP A 29 -22.36 17.18 4.43
CA ASP A 29 -21.26 17.92 5.06
C ASP A 29 -20.83 17.28 6.39
N VAL A 30 -21.77 16.68 7.13
CA VAL A 30 -21.46 15.92 8.35
C VAL A 30 -20.66 14.67 8.02
N ILE A 31 -21.05 13.92 6.97
CA ILE A 31 -20.31 12.74 6.50
C ILE A 31 -18.90 13.14 6.03
N ARG A 32 -18.76 14.21 5.24
CA ARG A 32 -17.46 14.74 4.78
C ARG A 32 -16.55 15.08 5.96
N ASP A 33 -17.09 15.75 6.98
CA ASP A 33 -16.35 16.09 8.20
C ASP A 33 -15.89 14.84 8.98
N ILE A 34 -16.74 13.81 9.06
CA ILE A 34 -16.36 12.51 9.65
C ILE A 34 -15.19 11.88 8.88
N ILE A 35 -15.23 11.87 7.54
CA ILE A 35 -14.16 11.26 6.73
C ILE A 35 -12.82 11.98 6.91
N VAL A 36 -12.84 13.31 6.91
CA VAL A 36 -11.63 14.13 7.13
C VAL A 36 -11.05 13.87 8.52
N LYS A 37 -11.90 13.85 9.56
CA LYS A 37 -11.47 13.59 10.94
C LYS A 37 -10.99 12.15 11.12
N PHE A 38 -11.66 11.18 10.54
CA PHE A 38 -11.28 9.78 10.57
C PHE A 38 -9.91 9.56 9.94
N THR A 39 -9.67 10.12 8.75
CA THR A 39 -8.40 10.02 8.03
C THR A 39 -7.26 10.69 8.83
N ARG A 40 -7.48 11.91 9.33
CA ARG A 40 -6.50 12.61 10.18
C ARG A 40 -6.17 11.85 11.45
N ASN A 41 -7.18 11.19 12.06
CA ASN A 41 -6.97 10.40 13.26
C ASN A 41 -6.14 9.13 12.98
N ILE A 42 -6.24 8.55 11.77
CA ILE A 42 -5.37 7.44 11.36
C ILE A 42 -3.92 7.91 11.25
N GLU A 43 -3.66 9.04 10.59
CA GLU A 43 -2.32 9.63 10.44
C GLU A 43 -1.69 9.94 11.82
N ALA A 44 -2.49 10.47 12.75
CA ALA A 44 -2.04 10.84 14.09
C ALA A 44 -1.84 9.66 15.05
N LEU A 45 -2.08 8.40 14.63
CA LEU A 45 -1.94 7.22 15.50
C LEU A 45 -0.52 7.05 16.04
N LYS A 46 0.51 7.44 15.27
CA LYS A 46 1.91 7.32 15.72
C LYS A 46 2.26 8.41 16.73
N SER A 47 1.88 9.66 16.47
CA SER A 47 2.27 10.80 17.30
C SER A 47 1.46 10.92 18.59
N ASP A 48 0.18 10.55 18.57
CA ASP A 48 -0.74 10.73 19.71
C ASP A 48 -1.75 9.58 19.85
N GLY A 49 -1.29 8.35 19.60
CA GLY A 49 -2.17 7.17 19.52
C GLY A 49 -3.00 6.91 20.78
N ALA A 50 -2.55 7.35 21.96
CA ALA A 50 -3.30 7.20 23.21
C ALA A 50 -4.55 8.09 23.26
N ALA A 51 -4.46 9.35 22.83
CA ALA A 51 -5.60 10.25 22.79
C ALA A 51 -6.48 10.00 21.56
N VAL A 52 -5.88 9.62 20.42
CA VAL A 52 -6.57 9.57 19.14
C VAL A 52 -7.30 8.24 18.91
N ALA A 53 -6.81 7.11 19.43
CA ALA A 53 -7.45 5.81 19.19
C ALA A 53 -8.92 5.73 19.67
N PRO A 54 -9.30 6.23 20.87
CA PRO A 54 -10.71 6.29 21.27
C PRO A 54 -11.56 7.12 20.31
N ALA A 55 -11.04 8.26 19.85
CA ALA A 55 -11.74 9.12 18.89
C ALA A 55 -11.91 8.43 17.53
N LEU A 56 -10.90 7.70 17.06
CA LEU A 56 -10.97 6.92 15.82
C LEU A 56 -12.07 5.86 15.89
N PHE A 57 -12.14 5.10 16.99
CA PHE A 57 -13.18 4.07 17.17
C PHE A 57 -14.58 4.66 17.36
N SER A 58 -14.69 5.93 17.78
CA SER A 58 -15.99 6.60 17.94
C SER A 58 -16.72 6.83 16.61
N PHE A 59 -16.00 6.82 15.49
CA PHE A 59 -16.59 6.95 14.15
C PHE A 59 -17.15 5.64 13.62
N ALA A 60 -16.77 4.49 14.18
CA ALA A 60 -17.19 3.17 13.72
C ALA A 60 -18.31 2.60 14.60
N SER A 61 -19.21 1.83 14.00
CA SER A 61 -20.23 1.09 14.76
C SER A 61 -19.63 -0.18 15.37
N ASN A 62 -20.32 -0.78 16.35
CA ASN A 62 -19.90 -2.08 16.89
C ASN A 62 -20.01 -3.23 15.88
N ASN A 63 -20.77 -3.03 14.79
CA ASN A 63 -20.92 -3.99 13.69
C ASN A 63 -19.95 -3.69 12.53
N PHE A 64 -18.98 -2.80 12.73
CA PHE A 64 -18.05 -2.39 11.70
C PHE A 64 -17.33 -3.57 11.06
N LYS A 65 -17.26 -3.54 9.73
CA LYS A 65 -16.48 -4.46 8.91
C LYS A 65 -15.50 -3.69 8.03
N LEU A 66 -14.31 -4.25 7.88
CA LEU A 66 -13.28 -3.75 6.99
C LEU A 66 -12.91 -4.85 5.99
N GLU A 67 -12.91 -4.52 4.71
CA GLU A 67 -12.30 -5.34 3.67
C GLU A 67 -11.13 -4.58 3.07
N ILE A 68 -9.97 -5.23 3.00
CA ILE A 68 -8.79 -4.67 2.34
C ILE A 68 -8.46 -5.55 1.15
N LYS A 69 -8.31 -4.93 -0.02
CA LYS A 69 -7.77 -5.56 -1.22
C LYS A 69 -6.49 -4.85 -1.58
N LYS A 70 -5.38 -5.57 -1.66
CA LYS A 70 -4.08 -5.00 -2.02
C LYS A 70 -3.65 -5.54 -3.38
N ILE A 71 -3.27 -4.64 -4.27
CA ILE A 71 -2.61 -4.92 -5.54
C ILE A 71 -1.19 -4.35 -5.42
N ASN A 72 -0.21 -5.23 -5.33
CA ASN A 72 1.18 -4.80 -5.26
C ASN A 72 1.74 -4.46 -6.66
N THR A 73 2.97 -3.96 -6.71
CA THR A 73 3.67 -3.60 -7.96
C THR A 73 3.85 -4.79 -8.93
N MET A 74 3.64 -6.01 -8.46
CA MET A 74 3.70 -7.25 -9.25
C MET A 74 2.34 -7.71 -9.77
N ASN A 75 1.28 -6.90 -9.60
CA ASN A 75 -0.10 -7.25 -9.93
C ASN A 75 -0.62 -8.48 -9.16
N VAL A 76 -0.02 -8.81 -8.01
CA VAL A 76 -0.55 -9.85 -7.12
C VAL A 76 -1.66 -9.23 -6.29
N VAL A 77 -2.83 -9.88 -6.32
CA VAL A 77 -4.01 -9.46 -5.55
C VAL A 77 -4.06 -10.25 -4.25
N GLN A 78 -4.10 -9.52 -3.13
CA GLN A 78 -4.34 -10.06 -1.80
C GLN A 78 -5.64 -9.47 -1.26
N SER A 79 -6.39 -10.26 -0.49
CA SER A 79 -7.65 -9.81 0.10
C SER A 79 -7.77 -10.30 1.53
N GLU A 80 -8.16 -9.40 2.41
CA GLU A 80 -8.33 -9.65 3.83
C GLU A 80 -9.62 -9.01 4.32
N SER A 81 -10.22 -9.60 5.35
CA SER A 81 -11.44 -9.07 5.97
C SER A 81 -11.28 -9.08 7.48
N TYR A 82 -11.69 -7.98 8.11
CA TYR A 82 -11.53 -7.74 9.53
C TYR A 82 -12.85 -7.28 10.13
N ASP A 83 -13.18 -7.83 11.30
CA ASP A 83 -14.23 -7.31 12.15
C ASP A 83 -13.72 -6.16 13.04
N PHE A 84 -14.65 -5.46 13.71
CA PHE A 84 -14.31 -4.35 14.59
C PHE A 84 -13.32 -4.73 15.71
N LYS A 85 -13.42 -5.94 16.26
CA LYS A 85 -12.52 -6.42 17.32
C LYS A 85 -11.10 -6.57 16.80
N THR A 86 -10.94 -7.14 15.60
CA THR A 86 -9.65 -7.36 14.96
C THR A 86 -9.02 -6.04 14.55
N VAL A 87 -9.81 -5.11 13.99
CA VAL A 87 -9.33 -3.75 13.65
C VAL A 87 -8.81 -3.01 14.88
N LYS A 88 -9.50 -3.11 16.02
CA LYS A 88 -9.02 -2.56 17.30
C LYS A 88 -7.67 -3.15 17.72
N ALA A 89 -7.49 -4.45 17.57
CA ALA A 89 -6.25 -5.13 17.91
C ALA A 89 -5.10 -4.67 16.98
N VAL A 90 -5.34 -4.58 15.67
CA VAL A 90 -4.35 -4.12 14.68
C VAL A 90 -3.92 -2.68 14.97
N ILE A 91 -4.87 -1.76 15.19
CA ILE A 91 -4.54 -0.36 15.55
C ILE A 91 -3.73 -0.30 16.84
N SER A 92 -4.02 -1.16 17.81
CA SER A 92 -3.25 -1.23 19.06
C SER A 92 -1.81 -1.71 18.83
N GLN A 93 -1.59 -2.63 17.89
CA GLN A 93 -0.26 -3.08 17.48
C GLN A 93 0.49 -2.00 16.68
N MET A 94 -0.17 -1.32 15.74
CA MET A 94 0.43 -0.23 14.96
C MET A 94 0.99 0.87 15.87
N ARG A 95 0.27 1.20 16.95
CA ARG A 95 0.73 2.17 17.96
C ARG A 95 2.04 1.78 18.67
N ALA A 96 2.34 0.50 18.74
CA ALA A 96 3.56 -0.02 19.34
C ALA A 96 4.69 -0.23 18.32
N SER A 97 4.44 0.06 17.04
CA SER A 97 5.39 -0.13 15.94
C SER A 97 6.07 1.17 15.52
N ASP A 98 7.17 1.06 14.77
CA ASP A 98 7.85 2.21 14.18
C ASP A 98 7.22 2.69 12.86
N LEU A 99 6.08 2.12 12.46
CA LEU A 99 5.37 2.47 11.23
C LEU A 99 4.77 3.88 11.32
N VAL A 100 5.13 4.74 10.37
CA VAL A 100 4.47 6.00 10.04
C VAL A 100 3.59 5.77 8.82
N LEU A 101 2.38 6.31 8.84
CA LEU A 101 1.46 6.29 7.72
C LEU A 101 1.14 7.73 7.33
N ASP A 102 1.79 8.22 6.30
CA ASP A 102 1.51 9.51 5.71
C ASP A 102 0.42 9.35 4.66
N ARG A 103 -0.60 10.20 4.70
CA ARG A 103 -1.72 10.16 3.77
C ARG A 103 -2.02 11.56 3.25
N THR A 104 -2.46 11.62 2.01
CA THR A 104 -3.00 12.83 1.39
C THR A 104 -4.39 12.51 0.87
N LEU A 105 -5.41 13.09 1.52
CA LEU A 105 -6.79 12.88 1.14
C LEU A 105 -7.08 13.54 -0.22
N GLY A 106 -7.59 12.76 -1.16
CA GLY A 106 -8.11 13.24 -2.43
C GLY A 106 -9.48 13.93 -2.28
N PRO A 107 -10.07 14.41 -3.38
CA PRO A 107 -11.40 14.99 -3.36
C PRO A 107 -12.46 13.97 -2.90
N LEU A 108 -13.46 14.46 -2.18
CA LEU A 108 -14.59 13.68 -1.64
C LEU A 108 -15.81 13.80 -2.57
N ASP A 109 -15.67 13.64 -3.87
CA ASP A 109 -16.74 14.08 -4.80
C ASP A 109 -18.03 13.24 -4.67
N ASP A 110 -17.90 11.98 -4.24
CA ASP A 110 -19.00 11.03 -4.14
C ASP A 110 -19.47 10.84 -2.69
N VAL A 111 -20.37 11.69 -2.21
CA VAL A 111 -21.05 11.50 -0.91
C VAL A 111 -22.55 11.59 -1.14
N PHE A 112 -23.29 10.56 -0.72
CA PHE A 112 -24.73 10.48 -0.90
C PHE A 112 -25.39 10.07 0.41
N VAL A 113 -26.42 10.81 0.82
CA VAL A 113 -27.24 10.48 1.99
C VAL A 113 -28.64 10.09 1.55
N ARG A 114 -29.12 8.96 2.05
CA ARG A 114 -30.50 8.49 1.85
C ARG A 114 -31.06 8.01 3.18
N ASP A 115 -32.01 8.77 3.72
CA ASP A 115 -32.67 8.52 5.00
C ASP A 115 -31.65 8.35 6.15
N ARG A 116 -31.43 7.10 6.57
CA ARG A 116 -30.54 6.73 7.68
C ARG A 116 -29.27 6.02 7.22
N THR A 117 -28.98 6.08 5.92
CA THR A 117 -27.80 5.47 5.31
C THR A 117 -27.05 6.52 4.51
N ALA A 118 -25.73 6.47 4.52
CA ALA A 118 -24.91 7.25 3.61
C ALA A 118 -23.86 6.38 2.95
N TYR A 119 -23.49 6.73 1.73
CA TYR A 119 -22.36 6.15 1.01
C TYR A 119 -21.37 7.26 0.73
N ALA A 120 -20.09 6.96 0.88
CA ALA A 120 -19.03 7.85 0.44
C ALA A 120 -17.93 7.08 -0.28
N ARG A 121 -17.35 7.69 -1.29
CA ARG A 121 -16.14 7.20 -1.95
C ARG A 121 -15.11 8.31 -2.05
N TYR A 122 -13.87 7.93 -1.82
CA TYR A 122 -12.72 8.81 -2.00
C TYR A 122 -11.47 7.99 -2.30
N TYR A 123 -10.37 8.68 -2.56
CA TYR A 123 -9.07 8.06 -2.55
C TYR A 123 -8.14 8.86 -1.64
N ASN A 124 -7.09 8.22 -1.18
CA ASN A 124 -5.97 8.88 -0.55
C ASN A 124 -4.68 8.31 -1.13
N ASP A 125 -3.74 9.19 -1.45
CA ASP A 125 -2.37 8.77 -1.67
C ASP A 125 -1.76 8.43 -0.31
N TYR A 126 -0.96 7.37 -0.21
CA TYR A 126 -0.29 6.97 1.02
C TYR A 126 1.19 6.72 0.81
N GLU A 127 1.94 6.92 1.89
CA GLU A 127 3.33 6.52 2.04
C GLU A 127 3.48 5.88 3.43
N ILE A 128 3.97 4.64 3.47
CA ILE A 128 4.26 3.91 4.70
C ILE A 128 5.76 3.96 4.89
N VAL A 129 6.19 4.47 6.03
CA VAL A 129 7.61 4.61 6.39
C VAL A 129 7.88 3.84 7.68
N GLU A 130 8.93 3.05 7.73
CA GLU A 130 9.39 2.36 8.93
C GLU A 130 10.87 2.70 9.17
N SER A 131 11.21 3.20 10.36
CA SER A 131 12.60 3.57 10.69
C SER A 131 13.28 4.44 9.62
N ASP A 132 12.58 5.51 9.18
CA ASP A 132 13.00 6.44 8.12
C ASP A 132 13.19 5.83 6.72
N ARG A 133 12.67 4.62 6.49
CA ARG A 133 12.67 3.96 5.17
C ARG A 133 11.25 3.85 4.63
N MET A 134 11.02 4.38 3.43
CA MET A 134 9.77 4.15 2.72
C MET A 134 9.64 2.65 2.42
N ILE A 135 8.59 2.03 2.98
CA ILE A 135 8.23 0.62 2.84
C ILE A 135 7.32 0.43 1.63
N ASN A 136 6.32 1.30 1.51
CA ASN A 136 5.35 1.23 0.44
C ASN A 136 4.78 2.62 0.15
N LYS A 137 4.45 2.89 -1.11
CA LYS A 137 3.77 4.10 -1.54
C LYS A 137 2.78 3.75 -2.62
N GLY A 138 1.61 4.35 -2.57
CA GLY A 138 0.59 4.10 -3.57
C GLY A 138 -0.67 4.92 -3.35
N ARG A 139 -1.77 4.41 -3.92
CA ARG A 139 -3.10 5.00 -3.80
C ARG A 139 -4.07 3.99 -3.21
N GLN A 140 -4.77 4.41 -2.17
CA GLN A 140 -5.85 3.67 -1.56
C GLN A 140 -7.19 4.27 -2.02
N PHE A 141 -8.06 3.46 -2.61
CA PHE A 141 -9.45 3.82 -2.88
C PHE A 141 -10.30 3.32 -1.73
N VAL A 142 -11.10 4.20 -1.13
CA VAL A 142 -11.92 3.88 0.03
C VAL A 142 -13.39 4.08 -0.31
N GLU A 143 -14.18 3.07 0.00
CA GLU A 143 -15.63 3.13 0.00
C GLU A 143 -16.13 2.94 1.43
N LEU A 144 -17.05 3.79 1.85
CA LEU A 144 -17.62 3.79 3.19
C LEU A 144 -19.14 3.72 3.11
N ILE A 145 -19.73 2.87 3.94
CA ILE A 145 -21.16 2.84 4.21
C ILE A 145 -21.37 3.28 5.65
N PHE A 146 -22.19 4.31 5.83
CA PHE A 146 -22.58 4.85 7.11
C PHE A 146 -24.02 4.51 7.44
N ARG A 147 -24.30 4.38 8.74
CA ARG A 147 -25.66 4.28 9.28
C ARG A 147 -25.88 5.32 10.37
N LYS A 148 -27.07 5.92 10.38
CA LYS A 148 -27.51 6.87 11.41
C LYS A 148 -28.13 6.13 12.59
N TYR A 149 -27.51 6.24 13.75
CA TYR A 149 -27.99 5.73 15.04
C TYR A 149 -28.42 6.92 15.89
N GLU A 150 -29.73 7.04 16.13
CA GLU A 150 -30.33 8.23 16.77
C GLU A 150 -29.90 9.51 16.01
N ASN A 151 -28.99 10.29 16.57
CA ASN A 151 -28.48 11.52 15.99
C ASN A 151 -27.02 11.43 15.48
N ASP A 152 -26.39 10.26 15.59
CA ASP A 152 -24.99 10.04 15.23
C ASP A 152 -24.83 9.18 13.97
N TRP A 153 -23.96 9.61 13.07
CA TRP A 153 -23.50 8.79 11.96
C TRP A 153 -22.30 7.94 12.37
N LYS A 154 -22.34 6.66 12.03
CA LYS A 154 -21.24 5.72 12.26
C LYS A 154 -20.93 4.97 10.97
N ILE A 155 -19.65 4.70 10.73
CA ILE A 155 -19.18 3.81 9.67
C ILE A 155 -19.57 2.37 10.05
N GLU A 156 -20.33 1.71 9.19
CA GLU A 156 -20.75 0.32 9.35
C GLU A 156 -19.91 -0.62 8.48
N TRP A 157 -19.46 -0.16 7.32
CA TRP A 157 -18.60 -0.94 6.44
C TRP A 157 -17.60 -0.04 5.73
N MET A 158 -16.35 -0.48 5.65
CA MET A 158 -15.28 0.11 4.87
C MET A 158 -14.70 -0.93 3.92
N ILE A 159 -14.53 -0.55 2.66
CA ILE A 159 -13.76 -1.30 1.67
C ILE A 159 -12.58 -0.41 1.27
N ALA A 160 -11.36 -0.90 1.46
CA ALA A 160 -10.13 -0.25 1.04
C ALA A 160 -9.47 -1.07 -0.07
N GLN A 161 -9.09 -0.40 -1.15
CA GLN A 161 -8.36 -1.00 -2.26
C GLN A 161 -7.04 -0.28 -2.43
N ASP A 162 -5.96 -0.95 -2.04
CA ASP A 162 -4.59 -0.44 -2.10
C ASP A 162 -3.97 -0.83 -3.43
N ILE A 163 -3.48 0.16 -4.17
CA ILE A 163 -2.68 -0.04 -5.38
C ILE A 163 -1.31 0.56 -5.10
N ASP A 164 -0.31 -0.31 -4.97
CA ASP A 164 1.07 0.11 -4.73
C ASP A 164 1.71 0.62 -6.01
N ASP A 165 2.26 1.83 -5.94
CA ASP A 165 3.09 2.41 -7.00
C ASP A 165 4.57 2.06 -6.78
N LEU A 166 5.02 1.98 -5.53
CA LEU A 166 6.40 1.68 -5.14
C LEU A 166 6.44 0.80 -3.89
N GLU A 167 7.16 -0.31 -3.92
CA GLU A 167 7.52 -1.10 -2.73
C GLU A 167 9.03 -1.00 -2.47
N TYR A 168 9.42 -1.02 -1.18
CA TYR A 168 10.82 -0.97 -0.78
C TYR A 168 11.65 -2.11 -1.39
N LYS A 169 12.73 -1.73 -2.07
CA LYS A 169 13.78 -2.64 -2.51
C LYS A 169 14.87 -2.70 -1.44
N GLY A 170 15.10 -3.87 -0.87
CA GLY A 170 16.12 -4.06 0.17
C GLY A 170 17.34 -4.84 -0.32
N MET A 171 18.22 -5.19 0.63
CA MET A 171 19.26 -6.19 0.38
C MET A 171 18.64 -7.58 0.40
N CYS A 172 18.89 -8.35 -0.65
CA CYS A 172 18.56 -9.76 -0.70
C CYS A 172 19.77 -10.58 -0.22
N LEU A 173 19.50 -11.58 0.61
CA LEU A 173 20.53 -12.50 1.09
C LEU A 173 20.40 -13.80 0.32
N CYS A 174 21.47 -14.21 -0.36
CA CYS A 174 21.47 -15.43 -1.16
C CYS A 174 22.46 -16.44 -0.59
N GLU A 175 21.99 -17.67 -0.38
CA GLU A 175 22.85 -18.84 -0.16
C GLU A 175 22.94 -19.63 -1.46
N ILE A 176 24.18 -19.94 -1.88
CA ILE A 176 24.45 -20.67 -3.12
C ILE A 176 24.91 -22.07 -2.75
N TYR A 177 24.17 -23.06 -3.23
CA TYR A 177 24.49 -24.48 -3.11
C TYR A 177 25.04 -24.97 -4.46
N GLU A 178 26.36 -25.14 -4.51
CA GLU A 178 27.05 -25.75 -5.64
C GLU A 178 27.85 -26.97 -5.16
N ASN A 179 27.74 -28.08 -5.89
CA ASN A 179 28.67 -29.19 -5.74
C ASN A 179 29.74 -29.08 -6.83
N GLU A 180 30.99 -29.31 -6.47
CA GLU A 180 32.09 -29.31 -7.44
C GLU A 180 31.82 -30.32 -8.56
N GLY A 181 31.92 -29.85 -9.81
CA GLY A 181 31.68 -30.65 -11.01
C GLY A 181 30.23 -30.73 -11.50
N LEU A 182 29.24 -30.25 -10.73
CA LEU A 182 27.85 -30.22 -11.21
C LEU A 182 27.58 -28.98 -12.07
N LYS A 183 26.90 -29.21 -13.20
CA LYS A 183 26.32 -28.15 -14.04
C LYS A 183 25.15 -27.43 -13.35
N ASN A 184 24.57 -28.03 -12.32
CA ASN A 184 23.40 -27.52 -11.62
C ASN A 184 23.79 -26.79 -10.33
N ILE A 185 23.24 -25.60 -10.13
CA ILE A 185 23.41 -24.77 -8.94
C ILE A 185 22.01 -24.47 -8.42
N MET A 186 21.84 -24.51 -7.11
CA MET A 186 20.61 -24.11 -6.45
C MET A 186 20.90 -22.91 -5.54
N THR A 187 19.96 -21.99 -5.44
CA THR A 187 20.07 -20.86 -4.53
C THR A 187 18.84 -20.73 -3.67
N GLU A 188 19.04 -20.41 -2.39
CA GLU A 188 17.98 -19.93 -1.50
C GLU A 188 18.17 -18.43 -1.31
N THR A 189 17.17 -17.65 -1.68
CA THR A 189 17.22 -16.18 -1.60
C THR A 189 16.15 -15.67 -0.65
N ILE A 190 16.57 -14.88 0.35
CA ILE A 190 15.70 -14.08 1.20
C ILE A 190 15.48 -12.75 0.48
N VAL A 191 14.24 -12.51 0.07
CA VAL A 191 13.86 -11.36 -0.76
C VAL A 191 12.93 -10.44 0.05
N PRO A 192 13.25 -9.14 0.17
CA PRO A 192 12.33 -8.16 0.77
C PRO A 192 11.00 -8.10 0.03
N ASN A 193 9.91 -7.98 0.78
CA ASN A 193 8.55 -7.87 0.24
C ASN A 193 7.72 -6.94 1.15
N GLY A 194 7.94 -5.62 1.01
CA GLY A 194 7.44 -4.62 1.95
C GLY A 194 8.06 -4.81 3.34
N ALA A 195 7.24 -4.93 4.38
CA ALA A 195 7.67 -5.20 5.76
C ALA A 195 8.03 -6.69 6.00
N GLY A 196 7.72 -7.57 5.06
CA GLY A 196 7.99 -9.01 5.17
C GLY A 196 9.22 -9.46 4.39
N VAL A 197 9.53 -10.75 4.53
CA VAL A 197 10.51 -11.45 3.69
C VAL A 197 9.85 -12.62 2.98
N TYR A 198 10.23 -12.83 1.73
CA TYR A 198 9.85 -13.98 0.92
C TYR A 198 11.09 -14.86 0.71
N TYR A 199 10.94 -16.16 0.92
CA TYR A 199 11.99 -17.14 0.65
C TYR A 199 11.76 -17.75 -0.72
N ALA A 200 12.80 -17.69 -1.56
CA ALA A 200 12.72 -18.16 -2.92
C ALA A 200 13.84 -19.16 -3.21
N GLU A 201 13.51 -20.21 -3.96
CA GLU A 201 14.48 -21.18 -4.44
C GLU A 201 14.60 -21.07 -5.96
N ASP A 202 15.82 -20.83 -6.44
CA ASP A 202 16.12 -20.75 -7.88
C ASP A 202 17.11 -21.83 -8.28
N LYS A 203 16.90 -22.39 -9.46
CA LYS A 203 17.78 -23.40 -10.06
C LYS A 203 18.45 -22.84 -11.30
N PHE A 204 19.77 -22.95 -11.33
CA PHE A 204 20.59 -22.57 -12.46
C PHE A 204 21.26 -23.80 -13.05
N THR A 205 21.39 -23.83 -14.38
CA THR A 205 22.21 -24.81 -15.09
C THR A 205 23.26 -24.08 -15.92
N ILE A 206 24.54 -24.39 -15.73
CA ILE A 206 25.65 -23.80 -16.49
C ILE A 206 26.34 -24.90 -17.29
N LEU A 207 26.27 -24.80 -18.61
CA LEU A 207 26.96 -25.68 -19.55
C LEU A 207 28.35 -25.10 -19.86
N THR A 208 29.39 -25.74 -19.32
CA THR A 208 30.79 -25.28 -19.42
C THR A 208 31.58 -25.91 -20.58
N ASP A 209 30.94 -26.76 -21.37
CA ASP A 209 31.50 -27.52 -22.49
C ASP A 209 31.50 -26.75 -23.83
N GLN A 210 31.00 -25.51 -23.83
CA GLN A 210 30.93 -24.64 -24.99
C GLN A 210 31.28 -23.20 -24.63
N GLU A 211 31.70 -22.43 -25.63
CA GLU A 211 31.97 -20.99 -25.54
C GLU A 211 31.11 -20.24 -26.56
N PRO A 212 30.27 -19.27 -26.15
CA PRO A 212 29.98 -18.88 -24.77
C PRO A 212 29.33 -20.00 -23.94
N ARG A 213 29.55 -19.97 -22.62
CA ARG A 213 28.89 -20.90 -21.70
C ARG A 213 27.40 -20.59 -21.67
N LEU A 214 26.56 -21.61 -21.82
CA LEU A 214 25.11 -21.43 -21.74
C LEU A 214 24.64 -21.56 -20.30
N VAL A 215 23.89 -20.56 -19.83
CA VAL A 215 23.32 -20.50 -18.48
C VAL A 215 21.80 -20.53 -18.61
N ARG A 216 21.13 -21.37 -17.84
CA ARG A 216 19.67 -21.50 -17.83
C ARG A 216 19.12 -21.27 -16.43
N THR A 217 18.04 -20.51 -16.32
CA THR A 217 17.24 -20.38 -15.09
C THR A 217 15.79 -20.09 -15.46
N GLY A 218 14.86 -20.88 -14.90
CA GLY A 218 13.47 -20.91 -15.34
C GLY A 218 13.33 -21.13 -16.85
N PHE A 219 12.66 -20.19 -17.53
CA PHE A 219 12.46 -20.21 -18.99
C PHE A 219 13.46 -19.34 -19.76
N ARG A 220 14.46 -18.75 -19.09
CA ARG A 220 15.44 -17.85 -19.73
C ARG A 220 16.78 -18.54 -19.92
N GLU A 221 17.43 -18.19 -21.02
CA GLU A 221 18.80 -18.60 -21.35
C GLU A 221 19.72 -17.38 -21.44
N TYR A 222 20.97 -17.54 -21.04
CA TYR A 222 21.99 -16.50 -21.07
C TYR A 222 23.31 -17.06 -21.60
N GLU A 223 24.09 -16.19 -22.24
CA GLU A 223 25.44 -16.47 -22.71
C GLU A 223 26.45 -15.82 -21.77
N TRP A 224 27.32 -16.63 -21.16
CA TRP A 224 28.40 -16.18 -20.29
C TRP A 224 29.76 -16.45 -20.93
N HIS A 225 30.45 -15.38 -21.30
CA HIS A 225 31.72 -15.43 -22.01
C HIS A 225 32.91 -15.45 -21.04
N GLN A 226 34.06 -15.94 -21.52
CA GLN A 226 35.32 -15.95 -20.76
C GLN A 226 35.79 -14.57 -20.30
N ASN A 227 35.48 -13.50 -21.03
CA ASN A 227 35.76 -12.12 -20.61
C ASN A 227 34.83 -11.63 -19.48
N GLY A 228 33.97 -12.51 -18.96
CA GLY A 228 32.98 -12.25 -17.93
C GLY A 228 31.68 -11.64 -18.45
N SER A 229 31.56 -11.26 -19.72
CA SER A 229 30.32 -10.65 -20.22
C SER A 229 29.16 -11.64 -20.18
N VAL A 230 27.99 -11.13 -19.78
CA VAL A 230 26.74 -11.90 -19.66
C VAL A 230 25.68 -11.24 -20.52
N ASN A 231 25.08 -12.00 -21.43
CA ASN A 231 24.04 -11.51 -22.35
C ASN A 231 22.81 -12.41 -22.24
N LEU A 232 21.61 -11.83 -22.34
CA LEU A 232 20.40 -12.61 -22.53
C LEU A 232 20.45 -13.27 -23.90
N ARG A 233 20.02 -14.53 -24.01
CA ARG A 233 19.83 -15.20 -25.30
C ARG A 233 18.38 -15.06 -25.73
N ASN A 234 18.16 -14.57 -26.95
CA ASN A 234 16.82 -14.44 -27.50
C ASN A 234 16.23 -15.84 -27.81
N PRO A 235 14.90 -15.99 -27.90
CA PRO A 235 14.26 -17.27 -28.20
C PRO A 235 14.68 -17.89 -29.54
N ASP A 236 15.09 -17.07 -30.51
CA ASP A 236 15.61 -17.48 -31.82
C ASP A 236 17.09 -17.92 -31.78
N GLY A 237 17.71 -17.91 -30.59
CA GLY A 237 19.10 -18.27 -30.37
C GLY A 237 20.11 -17.14 -30.65
N THR A 238 19.65 -15.94 -31.02
CA THR A 238 20.52 -14.77 -31.24
C THR A 238 20.92 -14.10 -29.93
N LYS A 239 22.01 -13.32 -29.99
CA LYS A 239 22.50 -12.53 -28.85
C LYS A 239 21.52 -11.40 -28.53
N GLY A 240 20.98 -11.41 -27.33
CA GLY A 240 20.10 -10.37 -26.79
C GLY A 240 20.85 -9.28 -26.03
N ARG A 241 20.13 -8.58 -25.14
CA ARG A 241 20.68 -7.44 -24.39
C ARG A 241 21.79 -7.86 -23.42
N VAL A 242 22.74 -6.95 -23.19
CA VAL A 242 23.79 -7.10 -22.19
C VAL A 242 23.19 -7.01 -20.78
N ILE A 243 23.49 -8.00 -19.93
CA ILE A 243 23.09 -8.01 -18.51
C ILE A 243 24.18 -7.35 -17.66
N GLY A 244 25.45 -7.61 -17.98
CA GLY A 244 26.61 -7.03 -17.30
C GLY A 244 27.85 -7.92 -17.42
N THR A 245 28.70 -7.85 -16.39
CA THR A 245 29.95 -8.59 -16.32
C THR A 245 30.02 -9.38 -15.02
N ALA A 246 30.45 -10.63 -15.09
CA ALA A 246 30.61 -11.57 -14.01
C ALA A 246 31.92 -12.35 -14.20
N PRO A 247 33.00 -12.01 -13.47
CA PRO A 247 34.29 -12.71 -13.55
C PRO A 247 34.23 -14.11 -12.91
N SER A 248 33.27 -14.36 -12.03
CA SER A 248 33.10 -15.64 -11.35
C SER A 248 31.69 -16.19 -11.52
N ARG A 249 31.54 -17.50 -11.34
CA ARG A 249 30.23 -18.17 -11.33
C ARG A 249 29.32 -17.58 -10.24
N GLN A 250 29.86 -17.30 -9.06
CA GLN A 250 29.10 -16.71 -7.96
C GLN A 250 28.59 -15.33 -8.33
N GLU A 251 29.44 -14.47 -8.91
CA GLU A 251 29.00 -13.14 -9.39
C GLU A 251 28.00 -13.22 -10.54
N LEU A 252 28.10 -14.23 -11.41
CA LEU A 252 27.09 -14.47 -12.44
C LEU A 252 25.72 -14.73 -11.81
N ILE A 253 25.64 -15.64 -10.85
CA ILE A 253 24.40 -15.98 -10.16
C ILE A 253 23.82 -14.76 -9.43
N LEU A 254 24.63 -14.06 -8.65
CA LEU A 254 24.19 -12.85 -7.93
C LEU A 254 23.71 -11.75 -8.89
N ASN A 255 24.39 -11.56 -10.02
CA ASN A 255 23.99 -10.60 -11.04
C ASN A 255 22.66 -10.98 -11.69
N LEU A 256 22.43 -12.26 -12.01
CA LEU A 256 21.18 -12.73 -12.58
C LEU A 256 20.03 -12.60 -11.55
N LEU A 257 20.26 -12.97 -10.29
CA LEU A 257 19.29 -12.77 -9.22
C LEU A 257 18.90 -11.29 -9.09
N LYS A 258 19.88 -10.38 -9.09
CA LYS A 258 19.67 -8.94 -8.97
C LYS A 258 18.95 -8.33 -10.17
N LYS A 259 19.38 -8.66 -11.39
CA LYS A 259 18.98 -7.92 -12.59
C LYS A 259 17.85 -8.58 -13.38
N GLU A 260 17.67 -9.88 -13.23
CA GLU A 260 16.77 -10.67 -14.08
C GLU A 260 15.65 -11.36 -13.32
N ILE A 261 15.94 -11.87 -12.13
CA ILE A 261 14.99 -12.67 -11.34
C ILE A 261 14.24 -11.80 -10.33
N TYR A 262 14.95 -10.94 -9.57
CA TYR A 262 14.37 -10.06 -8.55
C TYR A 262 14.69 -8.56 -8.77
N PRO A 263 14.61 -8.01 -9.99
CA PRO A 263 14.94 -6.60 -10.26
C PRO A 263 14.06 -5.60 -9.49
N ASP A 264 12.86 -6.04 -9.10
CA ASP A 264 11.88 -5.20 -8.43
C ASP A 264 11.87 -5.31 -6.90
N ARG A 265 12.71 -6.19 -6.34
CA ARG A 265 12.77 -6.43 -4.90
C ARG A 265 14.16 -6.29 -4.30
N CYS A 266 15.20 -6.57 -5.09
CA CYS A 266 16.58 -6.54 -4.64
C CYS A 266 17.29 -5.29 -5.16
N PHE A 267 17.59 -4.32 -4.29
CA PHE A 267 18.54 -3.27 -4.63
C PHE A 267 19.96 -3.86 -4.79
N ASN A 268 20.28 -4.83 -3.95
CA ASN A 268 21.48 -5.63 -4.06
C ASN A 268 21.22 -7.07 -3.65
N VAL A 269 22.04 -8.00 -4.13
CA VAL A 269 22.03 -9.39 -3.68
C VAL A 269 23.42 -9.68 -3.12
N VAL A 270 23.49 -10.01 -1.83
CA VAL A 270 24.75 -10.34 -1.15
C VAL A 270 24.72 -11.81 -0.76
N ARG A 271 25.89 -12.45 -0.83
CA ARG A 271 26.02 -13.83 -0.36
C ARG A 271 25.90 -13.87 1.15
N LYS A 272 25.02 -14.72 1.67
CA LYS A 272 24.96 -15.05 3.08
C LYS A 272 26.21 -15.86 3.43
N LEU A 273 27.10 -15.28 4.24
CA LEU A 273 28.24 -16.01 4.78
C LEU A 273 27.72 -16.92 5.90
N LYS A 274 28.15 -18.19 5.87
CA LYS A 274 27.90 -19.14 6.96
C LYS A 274 28.73 -18.78 8.20
#